data_AF-A0A383CL17-F1
#
_entry.id   AF-A0A383CL17-F1
#
_cell.length_a   1.000
_cell.length_b   1.000
_cell.length_c   1.000
_cell.angle_alpha   90.00
_cell.angle_beta   90.00
_cell.angle_gamma   90.00
#
_symmetry.space_group_name_H-M   'P 1'
#
loop_
_entity.id
_entity.type
_entity.pdbx_description
1 polymer ?
#
loop_
_entity_poly.entity_id
_entity_poly.type
_entity_poly.pdbx_seq_one_letter_code
_entity_poly.pdbx_strand_id
1 'polypeptide(L)'
;MAKKSKRVGHEVVSAPAAQATVPLWGRRFFPAVFFLLLSLIYFYEFPLSDQIIYGTDVGTDYHEGANLSVWEKIQTVSQPMWNPKMGGFPQSEEIRPQYFPTYPIYFFTVFQRYIGWRYILTMFIAGLGMYTYLRQVNIGQWAALWAGVAFMSAPTFLAF
;
A
#
# COMPACT_ATOMS: atom_id res chain seq x y z
N MET A 1 -69.97 -23.52 43.45
CA MET A 1 -68.68 -22.86 43.74
C MET A 1 -67.61 -23.41 42.80
N ALA A 2 -67.21 -22.66 41.77
CA ALA A 2 -66.20 -23.08 40.80
C ALA A 2 -64.88 -22.34 41.07
N LYS A 3 -63.83 -23.07 41.44
CA LYS A 3 -62.52 -22.53 41.79
C LYS A 3 -61.74 -22.26 40.49
N LYS A 4 -61.71 -21.00 40.03
CA LYS A 4 -60.92 -20.57 38.87
C LYS A 4 -59.43 -20.64 39.21
N SER A 5 -58.72 -21.61 38.62
CA SER A 5 -57.26 -21.70 38.67
C SER A 5 -56.65 -20.58 37.83
N LYS A 6 -55.95 -19.66 38.49
CA LYS A 6 -55.20 -18.56 37.88
C LYS A 6 -53.88 -19.15 37.36
N ARG A 7 -53.78 -19.39 36.05
CA ARG A 7 -52.49 -19.72 35.42
C ARG A 7 -51.62 -18.48 35.47
N VAL A 8 -50.57 -18.53 36.29
CA VAL A 8 -49.50 -17.54 36.33
C VAL A 8 -48.75 -17.67 35.01
N GLY A 9 -48.82 -16.63 34.19
CA GLY A 9 -48.04 -16.54 32.95
C GLY A 9 -46.57 -16.50 33.32
N HIS A 10 -45.81 -17.53 32.95
CA HIS A 10 -44.36 -17.43 32.89
C HIS A 10 -44.02 -16.47 31.74
N GLU A 11 -43.68 -15.23 32.08
CA GLU A 11 -42.93 -14.37 31.16
C GLU A 11 -41.61 -15.08 30.89
N VAL A 12 -41.51 -15.63 29.68
CA VAL A 12 -40.24 -16.11 29.14
C VAL A 12 -39.40 -14.87 28.89
N VAL A 13 -38.57 -14.51 29.86
CA VAL A 13 -37.52 -13.51 29.68
C VAL A 13 -36.59 -14.06 28.60
N SER A 14 -36.79 -13.59 27.37
CA SER A 14 -35.93 -13.92 26.24
C SER A 14 -34.53 -13.40 26.56
N ALA A 15 -33.58 -14.33 26.68
CA ALA A 15 -32.17 -13.98 26.81
C ALA A 15 -31.76 -13.04 25.67
N PRO A 16 -30.95 -11.99 25.93
CA PRO A 16 -30.49 -11.10 24.88
C PRO A 16 -29.75 -11.93 23.84
N ALA A 17 -30.20 -11.83 22.58
CA ALA A 17 -29.60 -12.55 21.46
C ALA A 17 -28.10 -12.28 21.44
N ALA A 18 -27.30 -13.32 21.62
CA ALA A 18 -25.84 -13.24 21.51
C ALA A 18 -25.52 -12.63 20.14
N GLN A 19 -24.90 -11.45 20.13
CA GLN A 19 -24.55 -10.74 18.92
C GLN A 19 -23.68 -11.67 18.07
N ALA A 20 -24.18 -12.07 16.90
CA ALA A 20 -23.45 -12.91 15.98
C ALA A 20 -22.14 -12.19 15.60
N THR A 21 -21.01 -12.73 16.04
CA THR A 21 -19.69 -12.16 15.77
C THR A 21 -19.41 -12.27 14.28
N VAL A 22 -19.33 -11.14 13.58
CA VAL A 22 -18.94 -11.12 12.17
C VAL A 22 -17.50 -11.61 12.05
N PRO A 23 -17.20 -12.62 11.21
CA PRO A 23 -15.85 -13.10 11.05
C PRO A 23 -14.94 -12.01 10.45
N LEU A 24 -13.63 -12.08 10.73
CA LEU A 24 -12.66 -11.04 10.34
C LEU A 24 -12.67 -10.75 8.83
N TRP A 25 -12.78 -11.78 7.99
CA TRP A 25 -12.87 -11.69 6.53
C TRP A 25 -14.20 -11.10 6.01
N GLY A 26 -15.23 -11.05 6.85
CA GLY A 26 -16.50 -10.39 6.53
C GLY A 26 -16.49 -8.89 6.78
N ARG A 27 -15.42 -8.34 7.39
CA ARG A 27 -15.32 -6.91 7.70
C ARG A 27 -15.02 -6.11 6.44
N ARG A 28 -15.68 -4.95 6.30
CA ARG A 28 -15.54 -4.04 5.14
C ARG A 28 -14.09 -3.71 4.78
N PHE A 29 -13.25 -3.48 5.79
CA PHE A 29 -11.85 -3.07 5.59
C PHE A 29 -10.87 -4.24 5.47
N PHE A 30 -11.34 -5.48 5.57
CA PHE A 30 -10.46 -6.65 5.50
C PHE A 30 -9.59 -6.69 4.23
N PRO A 31 -10.12 -6.47 3.01
CA PRO A 31 -9.30 -6.51 1.80
C PRO A 31 -8.21 -5.44 1.81
N ALA A 32 -8.54 -4.22 2.25
CA ALA A 32 -7.58 -3.13 2.32
C ALA A 32 -6.45 -3.43 3.32
N VAL A 33 -6.79 -3.90 4.52
CA VAL A 33 -5.79 -4.30 5.53
C VAL A 33 -4.95 -5.46 5.02
N PHE A 34 -5.57 -6.45 4.38
CA PHE A 34 -4.89 -7.61 3.82
C PHE A 34 -3.84 -7.22 2.76
N PHE A 35 -4.22 -6.40 1.78
CA PHE A 35 -3.27 -5.95 0.76
C PHE A 35 -2.18 -5.04 1.33
N LEU A 36 -2.51 -4.16 2.28
CA LEU A 36 -1.50 -3.33 2.94
C LEU A 36 -0.47 -4.19 3.69
N LEU A 37 -0.93 -5.20 4.43
CA LEU A 37 -0.05 -6.13 5.14
C LEU A 37 0.85 -6.91 4.18
N LEU A 38 0.31 -7.39 3.06
CA LEU A 38 1.14 -8.05 2.04
C LEU A 38 2.21 -7.10 1.49
N SER A 39 1.84 -5.88 1.12
CA SER A 39 2.80 -4.88 0.62
C SER A 39 3.88 -4.55 1.64
N LEU A 40 3.53 -4.47 2.92
CA LEU A 40 4.50 -4.30 4.01
C LEU A 40 5.42 -5.52 4.13
N ILE A 41 4.89 -6.74 4.10
CA ILE A 41 5.72 -7.96 4.21
C ILE A 41 6.81 -8.00 3.13
N TYR A 42 6.52 -7.58 1.90
CA TYR A 42 7.50 -7.55 0.82
C TYR A 42 8.56 -6.46 0.99
N PHE A 43 8.19 -5.28 1.47
CA PHE A 43 9.01 -4.07 1.31
C PHE A 43 9.29 -3.31 2.60
N TYR A 44 8.93 -3.83 3.78
CA TYR A 44 9.07 -3.11 5.07
C TYR A 44 10.51 -2.69 5.37
N GLU A 45 11.51 -3.42 4.89
CA GLU A 45 12.92 -3.12 5.14
C GLU A 45 13.35 -1.82 4.46
N PHE A 46 12.81 -1.47 3.29
CA PHE A 46 13.23 -0.26 2.58
C PHE A 46 12.91 1.05 3.33
N PRO A 47 11.69 1.28 3.87
CA PRO A 47 11.39 2.49 4.61
C PRO A 47 11.82 2.44 6.09
N LEU A 48 11.95 1.25 6.69
CA LEU A 48 12.19 1.09 8.14
C LEU A 48 13.64 0.75 8.50
N SER A 49 14.38 0.09 7.60
CA SER A 49 15.79 -0.24 7.79
C SER A 49 16.69 0.83 7.18
N ASP A 50 17.90 0.95 7.71
CA ASP A 50 18.99 1.73 7.11
C ASP A 50 19.93 0.83 6.26
N GLN A 51 19.56 -0.44 6.08
CA GLN A 51 20.28 -1.37 5.23
C GLN A 51 19.80 -1.26 3.78
N ILE A 52 20.77 -1.24 2.86
CA ILE A 52 20.54 -1.14 1.42
C ILE A 52 21.27 -2.29 0.75
N ILE A 53 20.61 -2.94 -0.21
CA ILE A 53 21.26 -3.92 -1.07
C ILE A 53 22.25 -3.17 -1.96
N TYR A 54 23.54 -3.47 -1.81
CA TYR A 54 24.57 -2.87 -2.62
C TYR A 54 24.47 -3.38 -4.06
N GLY A 55 24.04 -2.52 -4.97
CA GLY A 55 24.13 -2.73 -6.41
C GLY A 55 25.34 -1.99 -6.95
N THR A 56 26.19 -2.65 -7.74
CA THR A 56 27.37 -2.01 -8.35
C THR A 56 26.99 -0.88 -9.30
N ASP A 57 25.82 -0.97 -9.92
CA ASP A 57 25.28 0.05 -10.83
C ASP A 57 24.65 1.24 -10.07
N VAL A 58 24.05 0.97 -8.90
CA VAL A 58 23.37 1.99 -8.08
C VAL A 58 24.32 2.68 -7.10
N GLY A 59 25.46 2.07 -6.77
CA GLY A 59 26.50 2.67 -5.94
C GLY A 59 25.97 3.24 -4.62
N THR A 60 26.10 4.56 -4.45
CA THR A 60 25.66 5.30 -3.26
C THR A 60 24.31 6.01 -3.43
N ASP A 61 23.64 5.85 -4.57
CA ASP A 61 22.47 6.67 -4.96
C ASP A 61 21.30 6.54 -3.98
N TYR A 62 21.19 5.41 -3.26
CA TYR A 62 20.19 5.23 -2.20
C TYR A 62 20.35 6.18 -1.00
N HIS A 63 21.54 6.73 -0.79
CA HIS A 63 21.82 7.75 0.23
C HIS A 63 21.62 9.19 -0.29
N GLU A 64 21.16 9.36 -1.53
CA GLU A 64 20.87 10.69 -2.04
C GLU A 64 19.88 11.44 -1.15
N GLY A 65 20.15 12.72 -0.97
CA GLY A 65 19.34 13.61 -0.15
C GLY A 65 19.47 13.42 1.36
N ALA A 66 20.31 12.51 1.86
CA ALA A 66 20.53 12.32 3.30
C ALA A 66 21.08 13.58 3.99
N ASN A 67 21.94 14.32 3.30
CA ASN A 67 22.57 15.54 3.81
C ASN A 67 21.91 16.82 3.29
N LEU A 68 20.79 16.72 2.56
CA LEU A 68 20.08 17.87 2.00
C LEU A 68 18.86 18.23 2.85
N SER A 69 18.70 19.52 3.11
CA SER A 69 17.46 20.10 3.62
C SER A 69 16.32 19.96 2.61
N VAL A 70 15.08 20.11 3.10
CA VAL A 70 13.87 20.09 2.26
C VAL A 70 13.97 21.08 1.09
N TRP A 71 14.51 22.28 1.34
CA TRP A 71 14.59 23.32 0.31
C TRP A 71 15.64 23.01 -0.75
N GLU A 72 16.78 22.43 -0.35
CA GLU A 72 17.80 21.96 -1.30
C GLU A 72 17.25 20.84 -2.19
N LYS A 73 16.45 19.92 -1.65
CA LYS A 73 15.76 18.87 -2.45
C LYS A 73 14.72 19.42 -3.41
N ILE A 74 14.05 20.52 -3.08
CA ILE A 74 13.09 21.15 -3.99
C ILE A 74 13.85 21.77 -5.17
N GLN A 75 15.02 22.36 -4.93
CA GLN A 75 15.86 22.90 -5.99
C GLN A 75 16.38 21.81 -6.94
N THR A 76 16.53 20.57 -6.48
CA THR A 76 16.87 19.44 -7.37
C THR A 76 15.71 19.00 -8.27
N VAL A 77 14.49 19.54 -8.13
CA VAL A 77 13.39 19.22 -9.07
C VAL A 77 13.56 19.95 -10.40
N SER A 78 14.12 21.16 -10.39
CA SER A 78 14.45 21.88 -11.61
C SER A 78 15.70 21.28 -12.24
N GLN A 79 15.51 20.52 -13.32
CA GLN A 79 16.59 19.84 -14.02
C GLN A 79 17.01 20.60 -15.29
N PRO A 80 18.31 20.66 -15.60
CA PRO A 80 18.78 21.17 -16.87
C PRO A 80 18.30 20.25 -18.01
N MET A 81 18.05 20.83 -19.18
CA MET A 81 17.62 20.09 -20.37
C MET A 81 18.75 19.21 -20.93
N TRP A 82 20.01 19.62 -20.76
CA TRP A 82 21.19 19.01 -21.36
C TRP A 82 22.33 18.86 -20.35
N ASN A 83 23.00 17.70 -20.34
CA ASN A 83 24.22 17.49 -19.57
C ASN A 83 25.47 17.73 -20.43
N PRO A 84 26.21 18.83 -20.22
CA PRO A 84 27.43 19.09 -21.00
C PRO A 84 28.56 18.10 -20.67
N LYS A 85 28.57 17.51 -19.47
CA LYS A 85 29.60 16.55 -19.04
C LYS A 85 29.43 15.17 -19.68
N MET A 86 28.25 14.89 -20.22
CA MET A 86 27.95 13.66 -20.96
C MET A 86 27.81 13.94 -22.47
N GLY A 87 28.60 14.88 -23.00
CA GLY A 87 28.60 15.17 -24.44
C GLY A 87 27.32 15.83 -24.95
N GLY A 88 26.55 16.49 -24.09
CA GLY A 88 25.24 17.04 -24.45
C GLY A 88 24.13 15.99 -24.39
N PHE A 89 24.12 15.14 -23.36
CA PHE A 89 23.04 14.18 -23.15
C PHE A 89 21.72 14.90 -22.80
N PRO A 90 20.58 14.58 -23.45
CA PRO A 90 19.29 15.19 -23.13
C PRO A 90 18.75 14.67 -21.79
N GLN A 91 19.06 15.37 -20.71
CA GLN A 91 18.64 15.00 -19.36
C GLN A 91 17.12 15.09 -19.13
N SER A 92 16.41 15.81 -19.99
CA SER A 92 14.95 15.91 -19.95
C SER A 92 14.23 14.62 -20.30
N GLU A 93 14.84 13.75 -21.12
CA GLU A 93 14.22 12.52 -21.61
C GLU A 93 14.44 11.32 -20.67
N GLU A 94 15.17 11.52 -19.58
CA GLU A 94 15.47 10.46 -18.62
C GLU A 94 14.22 10.08 -17.80
N ILE A 95 14.01 8.78 -17.59
CA ILE A 95 12.94 8.28 -16.72
C ILE A 95 13.32 8.60 -15.28
N ARG A 96 12.81 9.72 -14.77
CA ARG A 96 13.16 10.22 -13.43
C ARG A 96 12.11 9.87 -12.36
N PRO A 97 12.54 9.59 -11.13
CA PRO A 97 11.64 9.34 -10.00
C PRO A 97 10.71 10.52 -9.68
N GLN A 98 11.14 11.75 -10.01
CA GLN A 98 10.43 13.00 -9.71
C GLN A 98 9.05 13.17 -10.35
N TYR A 99 8.78 12.44 -11.44
CA TYR A 99 7.49 12.46 -12.11
C TYR A 99 6.47 11.49 -11.48
N PHE A 100 6.91 10.65 -10.54
CA PHE A 100 6.02 9.70 -9.90
C PHE A 100 5.23 10.37 -8.76
N PRO A 101 3.91 10.09 -8.61
CA PRO A 101 3.07 10.78 -7.62
C PRO A 101 3.52 10.69 -6.15
N THR A 102 4.28 9.65 -5.79
CA THR A 102 4.80 9.47 -4.42
C THR A 102 6.15 10.18 -4.18
N TYR A 103 6.71 10.86 -5.18
CA TYR A 103 7.98 11.59 -5.04
C TYR A 103 8.00 12.63 -3.91
N PRO A 104 6.90 13.33 -3.56
CA PRO A 104 6.92 14.26 -2.44
C PRO A 104 7.39 13.66 -1.10
N ILE A 105 7.33 12.33 -0.92
CA ILE A 105 7.87 11.65 0.26
C ILE A 105 9.38 11.90 0.39
N TYR A 106 10.13 11.93 -0.72
CA TYR A 106 11.57 12.17 -0.73
C TYR A 106 11.96 13.51 -0.09
N PHE A 107 11.12 14.54 -0.21
CA PHE A 107 11.42 15.83 0.40
C PHE A 107 11.55 15.75 1.93
N PHE A 108 10.83 14.81 2.54
CA PHE A 108 10.79 14.61 3.99
C PHE A 108 11.60 13.40 4.47
N THR A 109 12.19 12.63 3.55
CA THR A 109 12.95 11.39 3.86
C THR A 109 14.23 11.30 3.04
N VAL A 110 14.90 10.15 3.03
CA VAL A 110 15.99 9.85 2.09
C VAL A 110 15.47 9.10 0.86
N PHE A 111 16.27 9.03 -0.21
CA PHE A 111 15.87 8.40 -1.46
C PHE A 111 15.49 6.92 -1.29
N GLN A 112 16.25 6.16 -0.51
CA GLN A 112 15.92 4.78 -0.12
C GLN A 112 14.50 4.66 0.46
N ARG A 113 14.16 5.50 1.44
CA ARG A 113 12.85 5.44 2.13
C ARG A 113 11.71 5.83 1.18
N TYR A 114 11.95 6.81 0.30
CA TYR A 114 11.01 7.16 -0.76
C TYR A 114 10.72 5.95 -1.67
N ILE A 115 11.77 5.24 -2.12
CA ILE A 115 11.62 4.04 -2.96
C ILE A 115 10.79 2.98 -2.24
N GLY A 116 11.08 2.72 -0.96
CA GLY A 116 10.30 1.79 -0.14
C GLY A 116 8.82 2.13 -0.08
N TRP A 117 8.49 3.39 0.23
CA TRP A 117 7.11 3.86 0.27
C TRP A 117 6.44 3.84 -1.10
N ARG A 118 7.17 4.16 -2.17
CA ARG A 118 6.68 4.03 -3.55
C ARG A 118 6.25 2.60 -3.83
N TYR A 119 7.04 1.59 -3.47
CA TYR A 119 6.69 0.19 -3.70
C TYR A 119 5.49 -0.25 -2.88
N ILE A 120 5.49 0.05 -1.57
CA ILE A 120 4.38 -0.32 -0.68
C ILE A 120 3.06 0.26 -1.19
N LEU A 121 3.03 1.56 -1.52
CA LEU A 121 1.83 2.23 -1.98
C LEU A 121 1.38 1.74 -3.35
N THR A 122 2.31 1.55 -4.28
CA THR A 122 1.99 1.07 -5.64
C THR A 122 1.41 -0.34 -5.60
N MET A 123 2.05 -1.24 -4.86
CA MET A 123 1.60 -2.63 -4.71
C MET A 123 0.25 -2.71 -3.99
N PHE A 124 0.07 -1.93 -2.92
CA PHE A 124 -1.19 -1.86 -2.18
C PHE A 124 -2.34 -1.38 -3.06
N ILE A 125 -2.14 -0.28 -3.80
CA ILE A 125 -3.15 0.29 -4.69
C ILE A 125 -3.45 -0.66 -5.86
N ALA A 126 -2.44 -1.37 -6.39
CA ALA A 126 -2.64 -2.37 -7.43
C ALA A 126 -3.57 -3.50 -6.96
N GLY A 127 -3.29 -4.09 -5.79
CA GLY A 127 -4.09 -5.18 -5.23
C GLY A 127 -5.50 -4.75 -4.88
N LEU A 128 -5.62 -3.61 -4.17
CA LEU A 128 -6.92 -3.06 -3.79
C LEU A 128 -7.73 -2.64 -5.02
N GLY A 129 -7.09 -1.97 -5.99
CA GLY A 129 -7.71 -1.54 -7.24
C GLY A 129 -8.29 -2.72 -8.00
N MET A 130 -7.49 -3.77 -8.22
CA MET A 130 -7.95 -4.98 -8.92
C MET A 130 -9.09 -5.66 -8.17
N TYR A 131 -8.98 -5.80 -6.84
CA TYR A 131 -10.07 -6.33 -6.02
C TYR A 131 -11.36 -5.52 -6.20
N THR A 132 -11.29 -4.19 -6.04
CA THR A 132 -12.46 -3.31 -6.16
C THR A 132 -13.10 -3.37 -7.54
N TYR A 133 -12.28 -3.37 -8.60
CA TYR A 133 -12.74 -3.53 -9.97
C TYR A 133 -13.50 -4.84 -10.17
N LEU A 134 -12.94 -5.97 -9.72
CA LEU A 134 -13.59 -7.27 -9.83
C LEU A 134 -14.89 -7.36 -9.02
N ARG A 135 -14.93 -6.71 -7.85
CA ARG A 135 -16.17 -6.60 -7.07
C ARG A 135 -17.24 -5.78 -7.78
N GLN A 136 -16.87 -4.76 -8.56
CA GLN A 136 -17.81 -3.97 -9.37
C GLN A 136 -18.39 -4.77 -10.54
N VAL A 137 -17.61 -5.68 -11.14
CA VAL A 137 -18.10 -6.61 -12.18
C VAL A 137 -18.73 -7.89 -11.61
N ASN A 138 -19.14 -7.88 -10.33
CA ASN A 138 -19.86 -8.95 -9.63
C ASN A 138 -19.11 -10.29 -9.48
N ILE A 139 -17.78 -10.29 -9.56
CA ILE A 139 -16.97 -11.49 -9.30
C ILE A 139 -16.95 -11.77 -7.80
N GLY A 140 -17.08 -13.04 -7.41
CA GLY A 140 -17.14 -13.48 -6.01
C GLY A 140 -15.96 -12.97 -5.15
N GLN A 141 -16.20 -12.74 -3.86
CA GLN A 141 -15.23 -12.12 -2.95
C GLN A 141 -13.87 -12.82 -2.95
N TRP A 142 -13.86 -14.15 -2.86
CA TRP A 142 -12.63 -14.92 -2.80
C TRP A 142 -11.85 -14.91 -4.12
N ALA A 143 -12.54 -15.04 -5.26
CA ALA A 143 -11.93 -14.95 -6.57
C ALA A 143 -11.32 -13.55 -6.79
N ALA A 144 -12.05 -12.49 -6.40
CA ALA A 144 -11.54 -11.12 -6.48
C ALA A 144 -10.33 -10.89 -5.57
N LEU A 145 -10.32 -11.47 -4.36
CA LEU A 145 -9.21 -11.32 -3.42
C LEU A 145 -7.94 -11.98 -3.96
N TRP A 146 -8.04 -13.21 -4.45
CA TRP A 146 -6.91 -13.91 -5.06
C TRP A 146 -6.42 -13.25 -6.35
N ALA A 147 -7.32 -12.73 -7.18
CA ALA A 147 -6.92 -11.97 -8.35
C ALA A 147 -6.21 -10.66 -7.99
N GLY A 148 -6.61 -9.99 -6.89
CA GLY A 148 -5.88 -8.85 -6.35
C GLY A 148 -4.46 -9.22 -5.91
N VAL A 149 -4.29 -10.37 -5.22
CA VAL A 149 -2.97 -10.90 -4.85
C VAL A 149 -2.12 -11.20 -6.09
N ALA A 150 -2.70 -11.86 -7.09
CA ALA A 150 -1.99 -12.19 -8.33
C ALA A 150 -1.55 -10.92 -9.07
N PHE A 151 -2.42 -9.91 -9.13
CA PHE A 151 -2.12 -8.66 -9.83
C PHE A 151 -1.06 -7.83 -9.10
N MET A 152 -1.17 -7.65 -7.77
CA MET A 152 -0.17 -6.89 -7.01
C MET A 152 1.19 -7.57 -6.97
N SER A 153 1.23 -8.90 -7.14
CA SER A 153 2.45 -9.70 -7.17
C SER A 153 2.97 -9.92 -8.59
N ALA A 154 2.42 -9.23 -9.59
CA ALA A 154 2.90 -9.35 -10.96
C ALA A 154 4.38 -8.89 -11.05
N PRO A 155 5.22 -9.52 -11.88
CA PRO A 155 6.64 -9.16 -11.99
C PRO A 155 6.89 -7.68 -12.26
N THR A 156 6.00 -6.99 -12.98
CA THR A 156 6.08 -5.54 -13.22
C THR A 156 6.02 -4.68 -11.95
N PHE A 157 5.53 -5.23 -10.84
CA PHE A 157 5.47 -4.58 -9.53
C PHE A 157 6.52 -5.11 -8.54
N LEU A 158 7.22 -6.21 -8.87
CA LEU A 158 8.19 -6.88 -7.99
C LEU A 158 9.63 -6.82 -8.51
N ALA A 159 9.83 -6.69 -9.83
CA ALA A 159 11.14 -6.65 -10.47
C ALA A 159 11.47 -5.20 -10.86
N PHE A 160 12.53 -4.66 -10.28
CA PHE A 160 13.14 -3.39 -10.63
C PHE A 160 14.66 -3.50 -10.48
#